data_AF-A0A323V1S5-F1
#
_entry.id   AF-A0A323V1S5-F1
#
_cell.length_a   1.000
_cell.length_b   1.000
_cell.length_c   1.000
_cell.angle_alpha   90.00
_cell.angle_beta   90.00
_cell.angle_gamma   90.00
#
_symmetry.space_group_name_H-M   'P 1'
#
loop_
_entity.id
_entity.type
_entity.pdbx_description
1 polymer ?
#
loop_
_entity_poly.entity_id
_entity_poly.type
_entity_poly.pdbx_seq_one_letter_code
_entity_poly.pdbx_strand_id
1 'polypeptide(L)' 'MDEPKPHYQKLKHFILRHITNGDWPARSRVPSENELTAKFGLSRMTVNRALRELTDAGVLTRVQGVGTFVAGPKA' A
#
# COMPACT_ATOMS: atom_id res chain seq x y z
N MET A 1 -20.27 -6.15 -18.46
CA MET A 1 -19.38 -4.99 -18.57
C MET A 1 -18.25 -5.22 -17.59
N ASP A 2 -17.06 -5.54 -18.07
CA ASP A 2 -15.87 -5.69 -17.24
C ASP A 2 -15.57 -4.35 -16.58
N GLU A 3 -16.06 -4.19 -15.35
CA GLU A 3 -15.77 -3.03 -14.53
C GLU A 3 -14.23 -2.95 -14.41
N PRO A 4 -13.59 -1.89 -14.93
CA PRO A 4 -12.14 -1.82 -14.92
C PRO A 4 -11.73 -1.82 -13.45
N LYS A 5 -11.19 -2.94 -12.97
CA LYS A 5 -10.73 -3.07 -11.58
C LYS A 5 -9.89 -1.84 -11.27
N PRO A 6 -10.39 -0.92 -10.43
CA PRO A 6 -9.86 0.42 -10.41
C PRO A 6 -8.39 0.40 -10.01
N HIS A 7 -7.56 1.23 -10.63
CA HIS A 7 -6.10 1.15 -10.52
C HIS A 7 -5.57 1.07 -9.07
N TYR A 8 -6.30 1.63 -8.11
CA TYR A 8 -5.99 1.51 -6.68
C TYR A 8 -6.04 0.05 -6.17
N GLN A 9 -6.94 -0.80 -6.70
CA GLN A 9 -7.05 -2.21 -6.31
C GLN A 9 -5.85 -3.04 -6.76
N LYS A 10 -5.28 -2.73 -7.93
CA LYS A 10 -4.04 -3.37 -8.41
C LYS A 10 -2.88 -3.04 -7.47
N LEU A 11 -2.77 -1.78 -7.05
CA LEU A 11 -1.78 -1.35 -6.08
C LEU A 11 -1.99 -2.02 -4.70
N LYS A 12 -3.24 -2.12 -4.22
CA LYS A 12 -3.55 -2.82 -2.97
C LYS A 12 -3.12 -4.28 -3.02
N HIS A 13 -3.47 -5.01 -4.09
CA HIS A 13 -3.07 -6.40 -4.27
C HIS A 13 -1.57 -6.58 -4.33
N PHE A 14 -0.87 -5.67 -5.00
CA PHE A 14 0.59 -5.68 -5.05
C PHE A 14 1.20 -5.55 -3.64
N ILE A 15 0.73 -4.57 -2.85
CA ILE A 15 1.22 -4.36 -1.48
C ILE A 15 0.92 -5.58 -0.61
N LEU A 16 -0.30 -6.09 -0.64
CA LEU A 16 -0.71 -7.26 0.12
C LEU A 16 0.14 -8.48 -0.22
N ARG A 17 0.38 -8.72 -1.51
CA ARG A 17 1.20 -9.85 -1.96
C ARG A 17 2.63 -9.76 -1.44
N HIS A 18 3.26 -8.58 -1.48
CA HIS A 18 4.61 -8.41 -0.92
C HIS A 18 4.65 -8.62 0.59
N ILE A 19 3.61 -8.21 1.31
CA ILE A 19 3.51 -8.47 2.76
C ILE A 19 3.34 -9.96 3.03
N THR A 20 2.41 -10.62 2.33
CA THR A 20 2.12 -12.05 2.52
C THR A 20 3.28 -12.96 2.08
N ASN A 21 4.02 -12.56 1.05
CA ASN A 21 5.23 -13.28 0.62
C ASN A 21 6.43 -13.08 1.55
N GLY A 22 6.36 -12.14 2.50
CA GLY A 22 7.46 -11.82 3.40
C GLY A 22 8.52 -10.88 2.80
N ASP A 23 8.34 -10.37 1.58
CA ASP A 23 9.21 -9.33 1.00
C ASP A 23 9.22 -8.07 1.87
N TRP A 24 8.06 -7.71 2.43
CA TRP A 24 7.93 -6.61 3.39
C TRP A 24 7.48 -7.15 4.75
N PRO A 25 8.43 -7.49 5.63
CA PRO A 25 8.10 -8.01 6.95
C PRO A 25 7.40 -6.94 7.80
N ALA A 26 6.78 -7.39 8.90
CA ALA A 26 6.16 -6.49 9.86
C ALA A 26 7.12 -5.38 10.29
N ARG A 27 6.61 -4.15 10.39
CA ARG A 27 7.36 -2.92 10.72
C ARG A 27 8.39 -2.50 9.65
N SER A 28 8.49 -3.19 8.52
CA SER A 28 9.28 -2.68 7.40
C SER A 28 8.58 -1.53 6.71
N ARG A 29 9.39 -0.61 6.19
CA ARG A 29 8.91 0.53 5.42
C ARG A 29 8.45 0.05 4.04
N VAL A 30 7.24 0.42 3.65
CA VAL A 30 6.78 0.23 2.26
C VAL A 30 7.28 1.37 1.38
N PRO A 31 7.35 1.18 0.05
CA PRO A 31 7.73 2.25 -0.86
C PRO A 31 6.87 3.50 -0.66
N SER A 32 7.50 4.66 -0.76
CA SER A 32 6.86 5.96 -0.54
C SER A 32 5.80 6.22 -1.61
N GLU A 33 4.87 7.14 -1.33
CA GLU A 33 3.84 7.53 -2.31
C GLU A 33 4.42 7.92 -3.67
N ASN A 34 5.54 8.65 -3.69
CA ASN A 34 6.22 9.03 -4.92
C ASN A 34 6.80 7.82 -5.67
N GLU A 35 7.37 6.86 -4.95
CA GLU A 35 7.94 5.64 -5.55
C GLU A 35 6.83 4.78 -6.15
N LEU A 36 5.70 4.63 -5.46
CA LEU A 36 4.53 3.91 -5.97
C LEU A 36 3.89 4.63 -7.17
N THR A 37 3.81 5.97 -7.11
CA THR A 37 3.33 6.79 -8.23
C THR A 37 4.21 6.58 -9.46
N ALA A 38 5.54 6.65 -9.31
CA ALA A 38 6.49 6.46 -10.41
C ALA A 38 6.48 5.01 -10.94
N LYS A 39 6.43 4.02 -10.04
CA LYS A 39 6.44 2.58 -10.41
C LYS A 39 5.20 2.14 -11.16
N PHE A 40 4.03 2.66 -10.78
CA PHE A 40 2.74 2.25 -11.36
C PHE A 40 2.17 3.26 -12.36
N GLY A 41 2.80 4.43 -12.52
CA GLY A 41 2.28 5.52 -13.36
C GLY A 41 0.93 6.07 -12.88
N LEU A 42 0.62 5.92 -11.59
CA LEU A 42 -0.67 6.31 -11.01
C LEU A 42 -0.62 7.70 -10.41
N SER A 43 -1.74 8.42 -10.44
CA SER A 43 -1.87 9.69 -9.73
C SER A 43 -1.68 9.52 -8.22
N ARG A 44 -1.09 10.52 -7.55
CA ARG A 44 -0.92 10.53 -6.08
C ARG A 44 -2.23 10.27 -5.33
N MET A 45 -3.36 10.78 -5.82
CA MET A 45 -4.68 10.53 -5.22
C MET A 45 -5.02 9.03 -5.19
N THR A 46 -4.72 8.30 -6.26
CA THR A 46 -4.96 6.85 -6.37
C THR A 46 -4.06 6.06 -5.42
N VAL A 47 -2.77 6.43 -5.36
CA VAL A 47 -1.81 5.81 -4.45
C VAL A 47 -2.19 6.07 -2.99
N ASN A 48 -2.49 7.32 -2.66
CA ASN A 48 -2.90 7.72 -1.31
C ASN A 48 -4.18 7.00 -0.87
N ARG A 49 -5.17 6.86 -1.77
CA ARG A 49 -6.37 6.06 -1.51
C ARG A 49 -6.03 4.61 -1.17
N ALA A 50 -5.19 3.95 -1.97
CA ALA A 50 -4.79 2.56 -1.72
C ALA A 50 -4.08 2.40 -0.36
N LEU A 51 -3.12 3.28 -0.06
CA LEU A 51 -2.40 3.27 1.21
C LEU A 51 -3.33 3.55 2.39
N ARG A 52 -4.26 4.49 2.24
CA ARG A 52 -5.25 4.83 3.27
C ARG A 52 -6.17 3.65 3.56
N GLU A 53 -6.73 3.00 2.53
CA GLU A 53 -7.58 1.83 2.73
C GLU A 53 -6.83 0.65 3.39
N LEU A 54 -5.55 0.46 3.07
CA LEU A 54 -4.74 -0.56 3.75
C LEU A 54 -4.38 -0.16 5.18
N THR A 55 -4.21 1.14 5.45
CA THR A 55 -4.00 1.65 6.80
C THR A 55 -5.26 1.48 7.65
N ASP A 56 -6.43 1.79 7.09
CA ASP A 56 -7.74 1.63 7.72
C ASP A 56 -8.05 0.15 8.01
N ALA A 57 -7.67 -0.75 7.10
CA ALA A 57 -7.74 -2.19 7.30
C ALA A 57 -6.72 -2.74 8.33
N GLY A 58 -5.85 -1.89 8.89
CA GLY A 58 -4.81 -2.32 9.84
C GLY A 58 -3.69 -3.15 9.22
N VAL A 59 -3.51 -3.09 7.90
CA VAL A 59 -2.43 -3.76 7.16
C VAL A 59 -1.18 -2.89 7.10
N LEU A 60 -1.36 -1.56 7.07
CA LEU A 60 -0.28 -0.59 7.08
C LEU A 60 -0.43 0.37 8.27
N THR A 61 0.68 0.98 8.67
CA THR A 61 0.72 2.06 9.65
C THR A 61 1.45 3.25 9.05
N ARG A 62 0.76 4.39 8.95
CA ARG A 62 1.38 5.65 8.52
C ARG A 62 1.98 6.38 9.72
N VAL A 63 3.23 6.80 9.59
CA VAL A 63 3.93 7.65 10.55
C VAL A 63 4.23 8.98 9.86
N GLN A 64 3.59 10.05 10.34
CA GLN A 64 3.72 11.38 9.76
C GLN A 64 5.19 11.85 9.78
N GLY A 65 5.67 12.37 8.65
CA GLY A 65 7.06 12.82 8.49
C GLY A 65 8.08 11.71 8.28
N VAL A 66 7.71 10.44 8.48
CA VAL A 66 8.63 9.30 8.40
C VAL A 66 8.32 8.39 7.22
N GLY A 67 7.05 8.00 7.04
CA GLY A 67 6.64 7.11 5.94
C GLY A 67 5.48 6.20 6.29
N THR A 68 5.32 5.14 5.50
CA THR A 68 4.31 4.10 5.73
C THR A 68 5.02 2.77 5.97
N PHE A 69 4.51 2.00 6.92
CA PHE A 69 5.10 0.76 7.39
C PHE A 69 4.08 -0.37 7.34
N VAL A 70 4.55 -1.61 7.21
CA VAL A 70 3.69 -2.79 7.33
C VAL A 70 3.25 -2.93 8.79
N ALA A 71 1.94 -2.97 9.02
CA ALA A 71 1.42 -3.24 10.35
C ALA A 71 1.79 -4.68 10.75
N GLY A 72 2.15 -4.87 12.02
CA GLY A 72 2.39 -6.21 12.54
C GLY A 72 1.11 -7.05 12.50
N PRO A 73 1.21 -8.39 12.46
CA PRO A 73 0.06 -9.24 12.63
C PRO A 73 -0.69 -8.81 13.90
N LYS A 74 -2.00 -8.57 13.74
CA LYS A 74 -2.89 -8.32 14.87
C LYS A 74 -2.88 -9.61 15.69
N ALA A 75 -2.26 -9.57 16.86
CA ALA A 75 -2.25 -10.66 17.83
C ALA A 75 -3.69 -11.00 18.25
#